data_AF-A0A9P0P915-F1
#
_entry.id   AF-A0A9P0P915-F1
#
_cell.length_a   1.000
_cell.length_b   1.000
_cell.length_c   1.000
_cell.angle_alpha   90.00
_cell.angle_beta   90.00
_cell.angle_gamma   90.00
#
_symmetry.space_group_name_H-M   'P 1'
#
loop_
_entity.id
_entity.type
_entity.pdbx_description
1 polymer ?
#
loop_
_entity_poly.entity_id
_entity_poly.type
_entity_poly.pdbx_seq_one_letter_code
_entity_poly.pdbx_strand_id
1 'polypeptide(L)'
;MLCTRRLAGFAGLCSLGLITTITSVITSAAASEYCSAKADSGSVDGSCEKMSNPKDFKTAKSVYDFTANDIKGNPVSLEKYKGHVLIIINVASNCGYTKSNYAELNELYDLYAESKGLRILAFPCNQFAGQEPGTNEEICEFTRSKGVKFDVFEKINVNGDDAHPLWKYLKHKQGGTLGDFIKWNFTKFIVDKDGQPVERHGPSTSPKDLVKSLEKYW
;
A
#
# COMPACT_ATOMS: atom_id res chain seq x y z
N MET A 1 59.72 50.43 -44.00
CA MET A 1 58.97 51.70 -44.06
C MET A 1 57.49 51.39 -43.92
N LEU A 2 56.80 52.21 -43.12
CA LEU A 2 55.40 52.12 -42.68
C LEU A 2 54.40 51.73 -43.77
N CYS A 3 53.34 50.99 -43.43
CA CYS A 3 51.99 51.52 -43.60
C CYS A 3 50.94 50.72 -42.81
N THR A 4 50.02 51.47 -42.22
CA THR A 4 48.92 51.09 -41.34
C THR A 4 47.60 50.80 -42.06
N ARG A 5 46.70 50.11 -41.34
CA ARG A 5 45.22 50.27 -41.28
C ARG A 5 44.31 49.54 -42.29
N ARG A 6 43.37 48.80 -41.66
CA ARG A 6 41.89 48.90 -41.72
C ARG A 6 41.07 47.88 -42.54
N LEU A 7 40.04 47.38 -41.82
CA LEU A 7 38.64 47.11 -42.20
C LEU A 7 38.35 45.86 -43.05
N ALA A 8 37.55 44.94 -42.47
CA ALA A 8 36.10 44.81 -42.72
C ALA A 8 35.66 43.37 -42.43
N GLY A 9 34.87 43.19 -41.37
CA GLY A 9 34.19 41.93 -41.08
C GLY A 9 33.00 41.76 -42.02
N PHE A 10 33.06 40.73 -42.86
CA PHE A 10 31.99 40.31 -43.76
C PHE A 10 31.12 39.23 -43.10
N ALA A 11 29.86 39.23 -43.53
CA ALA A 11 28.75 38.40 -43.09
C ALA A 11 29.00 36.89 -43.14
N GLY A 12 28.37 36.18 -42.18
CA GLY A 12 28.19 34.73 -42.21
C GLY A 12 26.81 34.37 -41.66
N LEU A 13 25.87 34.12 -42.57
CA LEU A 13 24.55 33.56 -42.31
C LEU A 13 24.63 32.07 -41.94
N CYS A 14 23.56 31.61 -41.27
CA CYS A 14 23.01 30.25 -41.30
C CYS A 14 23.85 29.11 -40.69
N SER A 15 23.37 28.62 -39.54
CA SER A 15 22.90 27.22 -39.44
C SER A 15 22.03 27.06 -38.20
N LEU A 16 20.75 26.73 -38.41
CA LEU A 16 19.84 26.32 -37.35
C LEU A 16 20.35 24.99 -36.76
N GLY A 17 20.85 25.04 -35.53
CA GLY A 17 21.10 23.86 -34.71
C GLY A 17 19.79 23.34 -34.14
N LEU A 18 19.37 22.16 -34.58
CA LEU A 18 18.23 21.41 -34.08
C LEU A 18 18.45 21.09 -32.59
N ILE A 19 17.69 21.73 -31.70
CA ILE A 19 17.65 21.37 -30.28
C ILE A 19 16.74 20.15 -30.15
N THR A 20 17.33 18.97 -30.09
CA THR A 20 16.60 17.73 -29.77
C THR A 20 16.33 17.69 -28.27
N THR A 21 15.11 18.05 -27.86
CA THR A 21 14.62 17.82 -26.50
C THR A 21 14.39 16.33 -26.28
N ILE A 22 15.21 15.71 -25.42
CA ILE A 22 14.96 14.37 -24.91
C ILE A 22 13.86 14.51 -23.84
N THR A 23 12.60 14.37 -24.25
CA THR A 23 11.49 14.18 -23.32
C THR A 23 11.64 12.79 -22.72
N SER A 24 12.08 12.73 -21.46
CA SER A 24 12.14 11.49 -20.69
C SER A 24 10.70 11.02 -20.43
N VAL A 25 10.29 9.97 -21.11
CA VAL A 25 9.05 9.24 -20.84
C VAL A 25 9.35 8.27 -19.70
N ILE A 26 9.10 8.70 -18.46
CA ILE A 26 9.01 7.78 -17.33
C ILE A 26 7.54 7.37 -17.24
N THR A 27 7.18 6.35 -18.01
CA THR A 27 5.89 5.66 -17.89
C THR A 27 5.89 4.86 -16.59
N SER A 28 4.97 5.19 -15.68
CA SER A 28 4.74 4.48 -14.43
C SER A 28 4.12 3.10 -14.70
N ALA A 29 4.95 2.06 -14.80
CA ALA A 29 4.50 0.68 -14.98
C ALA A 29 4.02 -0.01 -13.68
N ALA A 30 4.01 0.67 -12.54
CA ALA A 30 3.78 0.02 -11.24
C ALA A 30 2.30 -0.30 -10.90
N ALA A 31 1.32 0.26 -11.61
CA ALA A 31 -0.11 0.07 -11.28
C ALA A 31 -0.81 -1.05 -12.07
N SER A 32 -0.17 -1.59 -13.12
CA SER A 32 -0.85 -2.46 -14.10
C SER A 32 -0.71 -3.96 -13.81
N GLU A 33 0.26 -4.39 -13.00
CA GLU A 33 0.57 -5.82 -12.83
C GLU A 33 -0.17 -6.50 -11.67
N TYR A 34 -0.85 -5.74 -10.81
CA TYR A 34 -1.55 -6.31 -9.65
C TYR A 34 -2.57 -7.40 -10.04
N CYS A 35 -3.09 -7.31 -11.27
CA CYS A 35 -4.19 -8.13 -11.75
C CYS A 35 -3.84 -9.05 -12.93
N SER A 36 -2.73 -8.84 -13.63
CA SER A 36 -2.33 -9.67 -14.77
C SER A 36 -0.90 -10.16 -14.64
N ALA A 37 -0.74 -11.40 -14.18
CA ALA A 37 0.39 -12.25 -14.49
C ALA A 37 -0.03 -13.72 -14.27
N LYS A 38 0.26 -14.56 -15.26
CA LYS A 38 0.02 -16.02 -15.21
C LYS A 38 1.01 -16.67 -14.23
N ALA A 39 0.57 -17.76 -13.61
CA ALA A 39 1.43 -18.65 -12.84
C ALA A 39 2.58 -19.15 -13.73
N ASP A 40 3.81 -18.82 -13.35
CA ASP A 40 5.01 -19.53 -13.81
C ASP A 40 5.54 -20.33 -12.63
N SER A 41 5.50 -21.65 -12.77
CA SER A 41 6.02 -22.60 -11.80
C SER A 41 7.53 -22.72 -11.96
N GLY A 42 8.27 -21.79 -11.34
CA GLY A 42 9.72 -21.86 -11.20
C GLY A 42 10.10 -22.38 -9.82
N SER A 43 10.67 -23.58 -9.75
CA SER A 43 11.23 -24.17 -8.53
C SER A 43 12.48 -23.41 -8.08
N VAL A 44 12.49 -22.91 -6.85
CA VAL A 44 13.73 -22.49 -6.16
C VAL A 44 13.72 -23.01 -4.73
N ASP A 45 14.75 -23.80 -4.43
CA ASP A 45 15.13 -24.33 -3.12
C ASP A 45 15.64 -23.19 -2.20
N GLY A 46 15.20 -23.19 -0.93
CA GLY A 46 15.75 -22.33 0.12
C GLY A 46 14.74 -21.70 1.09
N SER A 47 14.55 -22.35 2.25
CA SER A 47 13.87 -21.89 3.48
C SER A 47 12.32 -21.97 3.56
N CYS A 48 11.81 -23.19 3.55
CA CYS A 48 10.44 -23.51 3.98
C CYS A 48 10.37 -23.59 5.52
N GLU A 49 10.10 -22.50 6.24
CA GLU A 49 9.57 -22.61 7.63
C GLU A 49 8.60 -21.49 8.08
N LYS A 50 8.39 -20.40 7.32
CA LYS A 50 7.50 -19.29 7.76
C LYS A 50 6.25 -19.08 6.90
N MET A 51 5.58 -20.15 6.47
CA MET A 51 4.29 -20.01 5.78
C MET A 51 3.08 -20.06 6.71
N SER A 52 3.22 -20.50 7.95
CA SER A 52 2.09 -20.59 8.89
C SER A 52 2.08 -19.45 9.91
N ASN A 53 0.91 -18.85 10.12
CA ASN A 53 0.67 -17.90 11.20
C ASN A 53 0.97 -18.52 12.59
N PRO A 54 1.37 -17.72 13.59
CA PRO A 54 1.58 -18.19 14.96
C PRO A 54 0.32 -18.84 15.53
N LYS A 55 0.47 -19.97 16.23
CA LYS A 55 -0.65 -20.67 16.88
C LYS A 55 -1.34 -19.79 17.93
N ASP A 56 -0.55 -19.04 18.69
CA ASP A 56 -1.04 -17.99 19.59
C ASP A 56 -0.54 -16.64 19.09
N PHE A 57 -1.46 -15.76 18.72
CA PHE A 57 -1.12 -14.42 18.25
C PHE A 57 -0.42 -13.58 19.34
N LYS A 58 -0.59 -13.90 20.63
CA LYS A 58 0.03 -13.17 21.74
C LYS A 58 1.53 -13.37 21.83
N THR A 59 2.06 -14.46 21.26
CA THR A 59 3.50 -14.74 21.27
C THR A 59 4.24 -14.09 20.10
N ALA A 60 3.50 -13.50 19.13
CA ALA A 60 4.11 -12.81 18.00
C ALA A 60 4.90 -11.58 18.46
N LYS A 61 6.08 -11.39 17.86
CA LYS A 61 6.98 -10.28 18.17
C LYS A 61 6.63 -9.04 17.35
N SER A 62 6.16 -9.22 16.13
CA SER A 62 5.76 -8.12 15.24
C SER A 62 4.75 -8.61 14.19
N VAL A 63 4.25 -7.70 13.35
CA VAL A 63 3.40 -8.09 12.21
C VAL A 63 4.11 -8.98 11.18
N TYR A 64 5.44 -9.04 11.21
CA TYR A 64 6.25 -9.82 10.27
C TYR A 64 6.22 -11.33 10.55
N ASP A 65 5.70 -11.74 11.71
CA ASP A 65 5.49 -13.15 12.04
C ASP A 65 4.23 -13.73 11.38
N PHE A 66 3.43 -12.89 10.70
CA PHE A 66 2.17 -13.29 10.09
C PHE A 66 2.27 -13.45 8.57
N THR A 67 1.39 -14.28 8.04
CA THR A 67 1.14 -14.49 6.62
C THR A 67 -0.35 -14.23 6.36
N ALA A 68 -0.65 -13.63 5.22
CA ALA A 68 -2.02 -13.50 4.74
C ALA A 68 -2.05 -13.76 3.23
N ASN A 69 -3.16 -14.29 2.74
CA ASN A 69 -3.31 -14.53 1.32
C ASN A 69 -3.61 -13.22 0.59
N ASP A 70 -2.93 -12.95 -0.52
CA ASP A 70 -3.30 -11.86 -1.43
C ASP A 70 -4.71 -12.09 -1.99
N ILE A 71 -5.30 -11.09 -2.65
CA ILE A 71 -6.66 -11.20 -3.19
C ILE A 71 -6.85 -12.36 -4.20
N LYS A 72 -5.78 -13.01 -4.67
CA LYS A 72 -5.81 -14.17 -5.58
C LYS A 72 -5.59 -15.50 -4.85
N GLY A 73 -5.44 -15.50 -3.53
CA GLY A 73 -5.24 -16.68 -2.71
C GLY A 73 -3.79 -17.11 -2.51
N ASN A 74 -2.80 -16.33 -3.00
CA ASN A 74 -1.39 -16.68 -2.82
C ASN A 74 -0.93 -16.27 -1.41
N PRO A 75 -0.23 -17.14 -0.65
CA PRO A 75 0.27 -16.78 0.66
C PRO A 75 1.37 -15.72 0.57
N VAL A 76 1.19 -14.62 1.31
CA VAL A 76 2.15 -13.52 1.40
C VAL A 76 2.63 -13.38 2.83
N SER A 77 3.91 -13.67 3.07
CA SER A 77 4.55 -13.35 4.35
C SER A 77 4.63 -11.84 4.52
N LEU A 78 4.17 -11.33 5.67
CA LEU A 78 4.23 -9.90 5.97
C LEU A 78 5.67 -9.43 6.25
N GLU A 79 6.63 -10.35 6.40
CA GLU A 79 8.06 -10.04 6.43
C GLU A 79 8.52 -9.27 5.17
N LYS A 80 7.80 -9.39 4.04
CA LYS A 80 8.04 -8.57 2.82
C LYS A 80 7.99 -7.06 3.08
N TYR A 81 7.30 -6.63 4.14
CA TYR A 81 7.12 -5.22 4.48
C TYR A 81 8.09 -4.74 5.56
N LYS A 82 9.12 -5.51 5.88
CA LYS A 82 10.11 -5.14 6.89
C LYS A 82 10.82 -3.83 6.53
N GLY A 83 10.92 -2.92 7.51
CA GLY A 83 11.54 -1.61 7.31
C GLY A 83 10.61 -0.54 6.73
N HIS A 84 9.36 -0.89 6.41
CA HIS A 84 8.35 0.04 5.90
C HIS A 84 7.37 0.46 7.01
N VAL A 85 6.89 1.71 6.94
CA VAL A 85 5.72 2.16 7.72
C VAL A 85 4.47 1.63 7.03
N LEU A 86 3.58 0.98 7.80
CA LEU A 86 2.39 0.35 7.25
C LEU A 86 1.11 1.03 7.70
N ILE A 87 0.13 1.11 6.80
CA ILE A 87 -1.28 1.25 7.16
C ILE A 87 -1.95 -0.10 6.91
N ILE A 88 -2.45 -0.74 7.97
CA ILE A 88 -3.28 -1.94 7.87
C ILE A 88 -4.73 -1.55 8.10
N ILE A 89 -5.60 -1.83 7.14
CA ILE A 89 -6.98 -1.33 7.11
C ILE A 89 -7.99 -2.41 6.72
N ASN A 90 -9.16 -2.44 7.36
CA ASN A 90 -10.29 -3.26 6.90
C ASN A 90 -11.17 -2.44 5.97
N VAL A 91 -11.54 -3.00 4.83
CA VAL A 91 -12.25 -2.28 3.77
C VAL A 91 -13.57 -2.96 3.41
N ALA A 92 -14.43 -2.17 2.77
CA ALA A 92 -15.69 -2.62 2.18
C ALA A 92 -16.02 -1.76 0.95
N SER A 93 -16.78 -2.31 0.03
CA SER A 93 -17.13 -1.76 -1.29
C SER A 93 -18.47 -1.03 -1.24
N ASN A 94 -19.37 -1.45 -0.35
CA ASN A 94 -20.73 -0.92 -0.22
C ASN A 94 -20.93 -0.11 1.07
N CYS A 95 -19.93 0.66 1.48
CA CYS A 95 -19.98 1.49 2.68
C CYS A 95 -20.00 2.99 2.32
N GLY A 96 -20.68 3.81 3.14
CA GLY A 96 -20.72 5.26 2.95
C GLY A 96 -19.35 5.94 2.97
N TYR A 97 -18.34 5.29 3.56
CA TYR A 97 -16.96 5.77 3.63
C TYR A 97 -16.07 5.27 2.48
N THR A 98 -16.56 4.37 1.63
CA THR A 98 -15.76 3.72 0.58
C THR A 98 -15.17 4.73 -0.39
N LYS A 99 -15.99 5.67 -0.90
CA LYS A 99 -15.55 6.62 -1.92
C LYS A 99 -14.38 7.49 -1.43
N SER A 100 -14.49 8.10 -0.25
CA SER A 100 -13.45 8.97 0.30
C SER A 100 -12.22 8.17 0.72
N ASN A 101 -12.40 7.04 1.41
CA ASN A 101 -11.25 6.28 1.91
C ASN A 101 -10.37 5.76 0.77
N TYR A 102 -10.93 5.15 -0.28
CA TYR A 102 -10.11 4.68 -1.40
C TYR A 102 -9.39 5.82 -2.12
N ALA A 103 -10.08 6.95 -2.35
CA ALA A 103 -9.46 8.11 -3.01
C ALA A 103 -8.29 8.67 -2.19
N GLU A 104 -8.48 8.85 -0.89
CA GLU A 104 -7.48 9.43 0.00
C GLU A 104 -6.31 8.47 0.29
N LEU A 105 -6.56 7.16 0.37
CA LEU A 105 -5.50 6.15 0.50
C LEU A 105 -4.62 6.10 -0.76
N ASN A 106 -5.22 6.21 -1.95
CA ASN A 106 -4.45 6.29 -3.19
C ASN A 106 -3.57 7.54 -3.23
N GLU A 107 -4.11 8.69 -2.81
CA GLU A 107 -3.35 9.94 -2.72
C GLU A 107 -2.16 9.82 -1.75
N LEU A 108 -2.37 9.26 -0.55
CA LEU A 108 -1.28 8.99 0.38
C LEU A 108 -0.22 8.07 -0.22
N TYR A 109 -0.66 6.99 -0.89
CA TYR A 109 0.26 6.03 -1.49
C TYR A 109 1.10 6.69 -2.58
N ASP A 110 0.48 7.47 -3.46
CA ASP A 110 1.17 8.21 -4.52
C ASP A 110 2.22 9.19 -3.98
N LEU A 111 1.93 9.87 -2.86
CA LEU A 111 2.83 10.84 -2.26
C LEU A 111 3.99 10.20 -1.49
N TYR A 112 3.74 9.09 -0.78
CA TYR A 112 4.63 8.61 0.28
C TYR A 112 5.16 7.19 0.10
N ALA A 113 4.65 6.40 -0.85
CA ALA A 113 5.12 5.03 -1.03
C ALA A 113 6.60 4.96 -1.39
N GLU A 114 7.04 5.76 -2.37
CA GLU A 114 8.44 5.78 -2.80
C GLU A 114 9.30 6.72 -1.94
N SER A 115 8.78 7.91 -1.63
CA SER A 115 9.55 8.95 -0.94
C SER A 115 9.80 8.67 0.53
N LYS A 116 8.89 7.94 1.19
CA LYS A 116 8.91 7.64 2.64
C LYS A 116 8.79 6.15 2.96
N GLY A 117 8.67 5.30 1.94
CA GLY A 117 8.55 3.85 2.14
C GLY A 117 7.19 3.43 2.71
N LEU A 118 6.12 4.21 2.52
CA LEU A 118 4.77 3.84 2.98
C LEU A 118 4.26 2.58 2.26
N ARG A 119 3.66 1.65 2.98
CA ARG A 119 2.93 0.51 2.41
C ARG A 119 1.53 0.44 3.01
N ILE A 120 0.53 0.09 2.19
CA ILE A 120 -0.86 -0.03 2.64
C ILE A 120 -1.33 -1.46 2.36
N LEU A 121 -1.90 -2.10 3.37
CA LEU A 121 -2.43 -3.46 3.32
C LEU A 121 -3.94 -3.40 3.60
N ALA A 122 -4.75 -3.62 2.58
CA ALA A 122 -6.21 -3.57 2.66
C ALA A 122 -6.81 -4.98 2.77
N PHE A 123 -7.62 -5.19 3.80
CA PHE A 123 -8.29 -6.45 4.10
C PHE A 123 -9.81 -6.29 3.98
N PRO A 124 -10.42 -6.79 2.89
CA PRO A 124 -11.88 -6.81 2.76
C PRO A 124 -12.53 -7.56 3.92
N CYS A 125 -13.67 -7.06 4.43
CA CYS A 125 -14.37 -7.71 5.55
C CYS A 125 -15.88 -7.51 5.46
N ASN A 126 -16.64 -8.60 5.54
CA ASN A 126 -18.10 -8.55 5.42
C ASN A 126 -18.85 -8.48 6.76
N GLN A 127 -18.14 -8.42 7.89
CA GLN A 127 -18.76 -8.48 9.23
C GLN A 127 -19.59 -7.24 9.59
N PHE A 128 -19.48 -6.16 8.81
CA PHE A 128 -20.09 -4.87 9.12
C PHE A 128 -21.23 -4.58 8.14
N ALA A 129 -22.45 -4.91 8.58
CA ALA A 129 -23.70 -4.73 7.82
C ALA A 129 -23.69 -5.34 6.40
N GLY A 130 -22.91 -6.41 6.18
CA GLY A 130 -22.86 -7.09 4.88
C GLY A 130 -22.33 -6.22 3.74
N GLN A 131 -21.47 -5.23 4.04
CA GLN A 131 -21.02 -4.22 3.07
C GLN A 131 -19.88 -4.70 2.15
N GLU A 132 -19.43 -5.95 2.28
CA GLU A 132 -18.46 -6.59 1.39
C GLU A 132 -18.92 -7.99 0.94
N PRO A 133 -20.09 -8.08 0.27
CA PRO A 133 -20.72 -9.37 -0.03
C PRO A 133 -19.98 -10.15 -1.12
N GLY A 134 -19.31 -9.45 -2.04
CA GLY A 134 -18.72 -10.03 -3.25
C GLY A 134 -17.56 -11.00 -3.01
N THR A 135 -17.23 -11.82 -4.00
CA THR A 135 -16.09 -12.74 -3.97
C THR A 135 -14.77 -11.98 -4.06
N ASN A 136 -13.64 -12.67 -3.84
CA ASN A 136 -12.32 -12.05 -3.96
C ASN A 136 -12.09 -11.50 -5.39
N GLU A 137 -12.61 -12.17 -6.42
CA GLU A 137 -12.55 -11.73 -7.81
C GLU A 137 -13.34 -10.42 -8.02
N GLU A 138 -14.57 -10.35 -7.54
CA GLU A 138 -15.42 -9.15 -7.64
C GLU A 138 -14.79 -7.96 -6.87
N ILE A 139 -14.20 -8.23 -5.71
CA ILE A 139 -13.48 -7.22 -4.92
C ILE A 139 -12.21 -6.76 -5.66
N CYS A 140 -11.48 -7.67 -6.32
CA CYS A 140 -10.33 -7.33 -7.12
C CYS A 140 -10.72 -6.41 -8.29
N GLU A 141 -11.83 -6.67 -8.96
CA GLU A 141 -12.36 -5.80 -10.02
C GLU A 141 -12.79 -4.44 -9.46
N PHE A 142 -13.49 -4.44 -8.33
CA PHE A 142 -13.91 -3.21 -7.65
C PHE A 142 -12.70 -2.32 -7.31
N THR A 143 -11.68 -2.87 -6.66
CA THR A 143 -10.47 -2.13 -6.26
C THR A 143 -9.69 -1.62 -7.49
N ARG A 144 -9.61 -2.41 -8.57
CA ARG A 144 -9.06 -1.97 -9.86
C ARG A 144 -9.83 -0.78 -10.43
N SER A 145 -11.15 -0.79 -10.37
CA SER A 145 -11.99 0.34 -10.82
C SER A 145 -11.77 1.63 -10.01
N LYS A 146 -11.22 1.52 -8.79
CA LYS A 146 -10.83 2.65 -7.95
C LYS A 146 -9.38 3.08 -8.16
N GLY A 147 -8.62 2.41 -9.03
CA GLY A 147 -7.21 2.69 -9.26
C GLY A 147 -6.33 2.40 -8.04
N VAL A 148 -6.68 1.38 -7.25
CA VAL A 148 -5.87 0.96 -6.09
C VAL A 148 -4.50 0.49 -6.55
N LYS A 149 -3.44 1.04 -5.91
CA LYS A 149 -2.03 0.76 -6.22
C LYS A 149 -1.29 0.02 -5.09
N PHE A 150 -1.98 -0.22 -3.99
CA PHE A 150 -1.45 -0.87 -2.80
C PHE A 150 -2.00 -2.28 -2.64
N ASP A 151 -1.48 -3.02 -1.66
CA ASP A 151 -1.79 -4.44 -1.53
C ASP A 151 -3.21 -4.68 -0.99
N VAL A 152 -3.95 -5.56 -1.68
CA VAL A 152 -5.28 -6.03 -1.30
C VAL A 152 -5.20 -7.54 -1.05
N PHE A 153 -5.72 -7.96 0.09
CA PHE A 153 -5.71 -9.35 0.57
C PHE A 153 -7.08 -10.00 0.39
N GLU A 154 -7.17 -11.32 0.61
CA GLU A 154 -8.46 -12.00 0.63
C GLU A 154 -9.40 -11.41 1.68
N LYS A 155 -10.70 -11.59 1.44
CA LYS A 155 -11.72 -11.27 2.42
C LYS A 155 -11.54 -12.11 3.68
N ILE A 156 -11.52 -11.46 4.84
CA ILE A 156 -11.30 -12.10 6.14
C ILE A 156 -12.29 -11.61 7.20
N ASN A 157 -12.33 -12.33 8.32
CA ASN A 157 -12.93 -11.85 9.56
C ASN A 157 -11.88 -11.15 10.42
N VAL A 158 -12.29 -10.05 11.05
CA VAL A 158 -11.44 -9.21 11.91
C VAL A 158 -11.89 -9.25 13.38
N ASN A 159 -13.10 -9.73 13.63
CA ASN A 159 -13.69 -9.98 14.94
C ASN A 159 -14.12 -11.45 15.09
N GLY A 160 -14.32 -11.89 16.33
CA GLY A 160 -14.72 -13.26 16.64
C GLY A 160 -13.55 -14.24 16.74
N ASP A 161 -13.90 -15.50 17.04
CA ASP A 161 -12.94 -16.61 17.18
C ASP A 161 -12.31 -17.00 15.84
N ASP A 162 -12.99 -16.71 14.75
CA ASP A 162 -12.54 -16.91 13.37
C ASP A 162 -11.79 -15.70 12.79
N ALA A 163 -11.56 -14.65 13.58
CA ALA A 163 -10.75 -13.52 13.15
C ALA A 163 -9.34 -13.96 12.74
N HIS A 164 -8.84 -13.38 11.65
CA HIS A 164 -7.48 -13.63 11.19
C HIS A 164 -6.46 -13.34 12.31
N PRO A 165 -5.44 -14.20 12.55
CA PRO A 165 -4.50 -14.05 13.66
C PRO A 165 -3.82 -12.67 13.73
N LEU A 166 -3.45 -12.10 12.58
CA LEU A 166 -2.94 -10.73 12.48
C LEU A 166 -3.90 -9.71 13.11
N TRP A 167 -5.21 -9.82 12.84
CA TRP A 167 -6.21 -8.87 13.36
C TRP A 167 -6.47 -9.05 14.85
N LYS A 168 -6.34 -10.28 15.37
CA LYS A 168 -6.32 -10.51 16.82
C LYS A 168 -5.09 -9.84 17.46
N TYR A 169 -3.91 -9.98 16.85
CA TYR A 169 -2.68 -9.33 17.30
C TYR A 169 -2.77 -7.80 17.29
N LEU A 170 -3.23 -7.20 16.19
CA LEU A 170 -3.38 -5.75 16.05
C LEU A 170 -4.29 -5.18 17.13
N LYS A 171 -5.46 -5.78 17.36
CA LYS A 171 -6.39 -5.37 18.41
C LYS A 171 -5.80 -5.53 19.81
N HIS A 172 -5.05 -6.60 20.04
CA HIS A 172 -4.41 -6.87 21.33
C HIS A 172 -3.30 -5.84 21.66
N LYS A 173 -2.47 -5.49 20.67
CA LYS A 173 -1.41 -4.49 20.84
C LYS A 173 -1.95 -3.06 20.87
N GLN A 174 -2.97 -2.79 20.06
CA GLN A 174 -3.61 -1.47 19.92
C GLN A 174 -5.13 -1.63 20.11
N GLY A 175 -5.54 -1.58 21.38
CA GLY A 175 -6.93 -1.63 21.79
C GLY A 175 -7.76 -0.47 21.26
N GLY A 176 -9.07 -0.55 21.40
CA GLY A 176 -10.00 0.52 21.09
C GLY A 176 -10.54 1.18 22.35
N THR A 177 -11.34 2.23 22.16
CA THR A 177 -12.13 2.81 23.26
C THR A 177 -13.27 1.85 23.60
N LEU A 178 -13.38 1.45 24.87
CA LEU A 178 -14.41 0.50 25.37
C LEU A 178 -14.31 -0.92 24.77
N GLY A 179 -13.09 -1.43 24.63
CA GLY A 179 -12.81 -2.78 24.13
C GLY A 179 -11.94 -2.77 22.88
N ASP A 180 -11.44 -3.94 22.49
CA ASP A 180 -10.49 -4.06 21.39
C ASP A 180 -11.17 -4.37 20.04
N PHE A 181 -12.42 -4.81 20.01
CA PHE A 181 -13.14 -5.18 18.79
C PHE A 181 -13.18 -4.06 17.73
N ILE A 182 -13.10 -4.44 16.45
CA ILE A 182 -13.26 -3.50 15.34
C ILE A 182 -14.73 -3.08 15.28
N LYS A 183 -15.00 -1.77 15.30
CA LYS A 183 -16.38 -1.26 15.39
C LYS A 183 -17.08 -1.16 14.04
N TRP A 184 -16.32 -0.93 12.96
CA TRP A 184 -16.86 -0.74 11.61
C TRP A 184 -15.78 -0.91 10.53
N ASN A 185 -16.21 -0.80 9.27
CA ASN A 185 -15.35 -0.65 8.10
C ASN A 185 -14.39 0.55 8.26
N PHE A 186 -13.21 0.44 7.65
CA PHE A 186 -12.17 1.46 7.61
C PHE A 186 -11.58 1.84 8.97
N THR A 187 -11.38 0.87 9.86
CA THR A 187 -10.46 1.04 10.99
C THR A 187 -9.03 0.88 10.47
N LYS A 188 -8.12 1.76 10.89
CA LYS A 188 -6.72 1.76 10.43
C LYS A 188 -5.77 1.52 11.60
N PHE A 189 -4.76 0.70 11.38
CA PHE A 189 -3.61 0.58 12.27
C PHE A 189 -2.40 1.16 11.56
N ILE A 190 -1.64 2.00 12.26
CA ILE A 190 -0.30 2.38 11.84
C ILE A 190 0.68 1.40 12.48
N VAL A 191 1.57 0.86 11.66
CA VAL A 191 2.66 -0.02 12.08
C VAL A 191 3.98 0.64 11.72
N ASP A 192 4.92 0.70 12.65
CA ASP A 192 6.25 1.27 12.41
C ASP A 192 7.16 0.33 11.59
N LYS A 193 8.38 0.81 11.29
CA LYS A 193 9.39 0.09 10.49
C LYS A 193 9.93 -1.19 11.16
N ASP A 194 9.71 -1.35 12.47
CA ASP A 194 10.06 -2.56 13.24
C ASP A 194 8.89 -3.55 13.32
N GLY A 195 7.77 -3.23 12.68
CA GLY A 195 6.58 -4.06 12.60
C GLY A 195 5.70 -3.99 13.85
N GLN A 196 5.85 -2.95 14.69
CA GLN A 196 5.03 -2.77 15.89
C GLN A 196 3.79 -1.94 15.57
N PRO A 197 2.58 -2.39 15.97
CA PRO A 197 1.39 -1.56 15.90
C PRO A 197 1.52 -0.40 16.90
N VAL A 198 1.51 0.83 16.42
CA VAL A 198 1.81 2.04 17.21
C VAL A 198 0.62 2.98 17.39
N GLU A 199 -0.31 3.01 16.42
CA GLU A 199 -1.54 3.79 16.53
C GLU A 199 -2.73 3.02 15.92
N ARG A 200 -3.94 3.34 16.41
CA ARG A 200 -5.21 2.86 15.87
C ARG A 200 -6.18 4.01 15.66
N HIS A 201 -6.76 4.08 14.47
CA HIS A 201 -7.69 5.13 14.07
C HIS A 201 -9.05 4.55 13.68
N GLY A 202 -10.10 5.23 14.12
CA GLY A 202 -11.47 4.78 13.90
C GLY A 202 -11.97 4.99 12.47
N PRO A 203 -13.15 4.46 12.16
CA PRO A 203 -13.82 4.60 10.86
C PRO A 203 -13.96 6.05 10.37
N SER A 204 -14.23 6.97 11.30
CA SER A 204 -14.46 8.39 11.01
C SER A 204 -13.19 9.21 10.79
N THR A 205 -12.00 8.64 11.07
CA THR A 205 -10.72 9.33 10.78
C THR A 205 -10.45 9.24 9.28
N SER A 206 -10.37 10.40 8.61
CA SER A 206 -9.96 10.49 7.21
C SER A 206 -8.52 9.98 7.05
N PRO A 207 -8.21 9.17 6.02
CA PRO A 207 -6.84 8.84 5.70
C PRO A 207 -5.91 10.07 5.59
N LYS A 208 -6.36 11.21 5.06
CA LYS A 208 -5.53 12.43 4.98
C LYS A 208 -5.05 12.94 6.32
N ASP A 209 -5.85 12.78 7.38
CA ASP A 209 -5.47 13.18 8.73
C ASP A 209 -4.36 12.30 9.32
N LEU A 210 -4.12 11.11 8.74
CA LEU A 210 -3.08 10.19 9.20
C LEU A 210 -1.66 10.72 8.92
N VAL A 211 -1.47 11.67 7.99
CA VAL A 211 -0.13 12.19 7.67
C VAL A 211 0.61 12.66 8.91
N LYS A 212 -0.08 13.39 9.81
CA LYS A 212 0.50 13.89 11.07
C LYS A 212 0.95 12.76 12.01
N SER A 213 0.22 11.65 12.02
CA SER A 213 0.61 10.48 12.82
C SER A 213 1.79 9.77 12.18
N LEU A 214 1.73 9.57 10.87
CA LEU A 214 2.73 8.83 10.13
C LEU A 214 4.10 9.53 10.09
N GLU A 215 4.14 10.87 10.13
CA GLU A 215 5.36 11.69 10.21
C GLU A 215 6.30 11.32 11.36
N LYS A 216 5.79 10.69 12.40
CA LYS A 216 6.59 10.24 13.55
C LYS A 216 7.43 9.00 13.24
N TYR A 217 7.13 8.28 12.17
CA TYR A 217 7.63 6.92 11.93
C TYR A 217 8.48 6.77 10.66
N TRP A 218 8.60 7.82 9.82
CA TRP A 218 9.45 7.78 8.62
C TRP A 218 10.69 8.66 8.64
#